data_AF-A0A960YZM5-F1
#
_entry.id   AF-A0A960YZM5-F1
#
_cell.length_a   1.000
_cell.length_b   1.000
_cell.length_c   1.000
_cell.angle_alpha   90.00
_cell.angle_beta   90.00
_cell.angle_gamma   90.00
#
_symmetry.space_group_name_H-M   'P 1'
#
loop_
_entity.id
_entity.type
_entity.pdbx_description
1 polymer ?
#
loop_
_entity_poly.entity_id
_entity_poly.type
_entity_poly.pdbx_seq_one_letter_code
_entity_poly.pdbx_strand_id
1 'polypeptide(L)'
;MSEKKLIALLSKKRGFFEAILDLTENESFLEARDWASSLEQKNILLSCIEDIDKELISFKDRMSDLSSEVIEELDLIKQVVARILHIDQINQVERKKQLCFEPLKKK
;
A
#
# COMPACT_ATOMS: atom_id res chain seq x y z
N MET A 1 -18.07 9.03 20.73
CA MET A 1 -17.40 8.50 19.51
C MET A 1 -16.58 7.29 19.92
N SER A 2 -16.97 6.12 19.42
CA SER A 2 -16.60 4.80 19.93
C SER A 2 -15.34 4.25 19.27
N GLU A 3 -14.60 3.43 20.02
CA GLU A 3 -13.53 2.55 19.55
C GLU A 3 -13.90 1.77 18.27
N LYS A 4 -15.18 1.41 18.11
CA LYS A 4 -15.74 0.84 16.88
C LYS A 4 -15.47 1.70 15.63
N LYS A 5 -15.50 3.03 15.73
CA LYS A 5 -15.18 3.93 14.62
C LYS A 5 -13.68 3.88 14.30
N LEU A 6 -12.82 3.78 15.32
CA LEU A 6 -11.37 3.65 15.13
C LEU A 6 -11.05 2.34 14.40
N ILE A 7 -11.61 1.22 14.84
CA ILE A 7 -11.44 -0.09 14.20
C ILE A 7 -11.94 -0.04 12.75
N ALA A 8 -13.11 0.55 12.50
CA ALA A 8 -13.63 0.69 11.14
C ALA A 8 -12.71 1.51 10.22
N LEU A 9 -12.11 2.59 10.73
CA LEU A 9 -11.14 3.40 9.98
C LEU A 9 -9.86 2.62 9.70
N LEU A 10 -9.33 1.89 10.69
CA LEU A 10 -8.14 1.06 10.52
C LEU A 10 -8.38 -0.09 9.54
N SER A 11 -9.52 -0.77 9.63
CA SER A 11 -9.91 -1.81 8.68
C SER A 11 -10.05 -1.28 7.26
N LYS A 12 -10.66 -0.09 7.08
CA LYS A 12 -10.71 0.59 5.79
C LYS A 12 -9.31 0.94 5.27
N LYS A 13 -8.42 1.39 6.15
CA LYS A 13 -7.02 1.68 5.82
C LYS A 13 -6.29 0.42 5.36
N ARG A 14 -6.48 -0.69 6.07
CA ARG A 14 -5.93 -2.01 5.70
C ARG A 14 -6.38 -2.42 4.31
N GLY A 15 -7.68 -2.32 4.02
CA GLY A 15 -8.22 -2.66 2.69
C GLY A 15 -7.57 -1.88 1.55
N PHE A 16 -7.25 -0.59 1.75
CA PHE A 16 -6.49 0.17 0.75
C PHE A 16 -5.05 -0.31 0.59
N PHE A 17 -4.37 -0.68 1.68
CA PHE A 17 -3.03 -1.28 1.59
C PHE A 17 -3.07 -2.65 0.92
N GLU A 18 -4.08 -3.49 1.20
CA GLU A 18 -4.27 -4.78 0.51
C GLU A 18 -4.45 -4.57 -0.99
N ALA A 19 -5.25 -3.59 -1.41
CA ALA A 19 -5.37 -3.24 -2.83
C ALA A 19 -4.05 -2.76 -3.46
N ILE A 20 -3.23 -1.99 -2.72
CA ILE A 20 -1.89 -1.60 -3.19
C ILE A 20 -0.97 -2.83 -3.29
N LEU A 21 -1.06 -3.77 -2.36
CA LEU A 21 -0.30 -5.02 -2.39
C LEU A 21 -0.66 -5.83 -3.64
N ASP A 22 -1.95 -5.99 -3.94
CA ASP A 22 -2.41 -6.67 -5.15
C ASP A 22 -1.84 -6.01 -6.42
N LEU A 23 -1.88 -4.67 -6.50
CA LEU A 23 -1.27 -3.96 -7.63
C LEU A 23 0.24 -4.22 -7.71
N THR A 24 0.94 -4.21 -6.58
CA THR A 24 2.40 -4.41 -6.51
C THR A 24 2.81 -5.84 -6.84
N GLU A 25 2.05 -6.85 -6.43
CA GLU A 25 2.30 -8.26 -6.79
C GLU A 25 2.11 -8.49 -8.30
N ASN A 26 1.10 -7.84 -8.89
CA ASN A 26 0.77 -7.99 -10.30
C ASN A 26 1.62 -7.12 -11.25
N GLU A 27 2.33 -6.12 -10.73
CA GLU A 27 3.17 -5.21 -11.52
C GLU A 27 4.20 -5.93 -12.38
N SER A 28 4.76 -7.04 -11.90
CA SER A 28 5.75 -7.84 -12.64
C SER A 28 5.21 -8.45 -13.94
N PHE A 29 3.89 -8.58 -14.08
CA PHE A 29 3.21 -9.10 -15.26
C PHE A 29 2.67 -7.99 -16.19
N LEU A 30 2.78 -6.72 -15.81
CA LEU A 30 2.24 -5.61 -16.59
C LEU A 30 3.12 -5.30 -17.81
N GLU A 31 2.45 -5.13 -18.96
CA GLU A 31 3.09 -4.57 -20.14
C GLU A 31 3.42 -3.08 -19.93
N ALA A 32 4.45 -2.58 -20.62
CA ALA A 32 4.92 -1.19 -20.55
C ALA A 32 3.80 -0.12 -20.57
N ARG A 33 2.72 -0.37 -21.31
CA ARG A 33 1.56 0.53 -21.45
C ARG A 33 0.64 0.60 -20.23
N ASP A 34 0.59 -0.46 -19.43
CA ASP A 34 -0.35 -0.58 -18.30
C ASP A 34 0.26 -0.06 -16.99
N TRP A 35 1.55 0.24 -16.99
CA TRP A 35 2.28 0.81 -15.84
C TRP A 35 1.76 2.17 -15.41
N ALA A 36 1.46 3.06 -16.36
CA ALA A 36 0.93 4.37 -16.04
C ALA A 36 -0.41 4.27 -15.31
N SER A 37 -1.28 3.35 -15.76
CA SER A 37 -2.57 3.07 -15.12
C SER A 37 -2.40 2.46 -13.73
N SER A 38 -1.49 1.50 -13.55
CA SER A 38 -1.23 0.90 -12.23
C SER A 38 -0.67 1.93 -11.24
N LEU A 39 0.24 2.79 -11.69
CA LEU A 39 0.78 3.88 -10.87
C LEU A 39 -0.30 4.90 -10.47
N GLU A 40 -1.18 5.27 -11.41
CA GLU A 40 -2.32 6.15 -11.13
C GLU A 40 -3.26 5.54 -10.08
N GLN A 41 -3.60 4.25 -10.21
CA GLN A 41 -4.41 3.54 -9.22
C GLN A 41 -3.77 3.53 -7.84
N LYS A 42 -2.46 3.24 -7.75
CA LYS A 42 -1.70 3.31 -6.48
C LYS A 42 -1.75 4.71 -5.86
N ASN A 43 -1.59 5.76 -6.66
CA ASN A 43 -1.65 7.15 -6.18
C ASN A 43 -3.03 7.51 -5.63
N ILE A 44 -4.11 7.06 -6.28
CA ILE A 44 -5.48 7.25 -5.78
C ILE A 44 -5.66 6.54 -4.43
N LEU A 45 -5.19 5.29 -4.31
CA LEU A 45 -5.27 4.53 -3.06
C LEU A 45 -4.46 5.19 -1.92
N LEU A 46 -3.27 5.72 -2.22
CA LEU A 46 -2.47 6.48 -1.25
C LEU A 46 -3.19 7.75 -0.80
N SER A 47 -3.82 8.50 -1.70
CA SER A 47 -4.63 9.66 -1.34
C SER A 47 -5.79 9.28 -0.40
N CYS A 48 -6.46 8.15 -0.67
CA CYS A 48 -7.52 7.65 0.22
C CYS A 48 -6.99 7.27 1.62
N ILE A 49 -5.76 6.73 1.70
CA ILE A 49 -5.07 6.44 2.96
C ILE A 49 -4.74 7.73 3.71
N GLU A 50 -4.25 8.77 3.03
CA GLU A 50 -3.96 10.07 3.63
C GLU A 50 -5.20 10.71 4.25
N ASP A 51 -6.36 10.58 3.60
CA ASP A 51 -7.61 11.09 4.14
C ASP A 51 -8.04 10.34 5.40
N ILE A 52 -7.86 9.01 5.44
CA ILE A 52 -8.07 8.24 6.68
C ILE A 52 -7.09 8.69 7.77
N ASP A 53 -5.83 8.94 7.43
CA ASP A 53 -4.83 9.38 8.40
C ASP A 53 -5.18 10.74 9.01
N LYS A 54 -5.71 11.67 8.22
CA LYS A 54 -6.26 12.94 8.73
C LYS A 54 -7.41 12.71 9.71
N GLU A 55 -8.30 11.75 9.43
CA GLU A 55 -9.37 11.38 10.36
C GLU A 55 -8.83 10.74 11.64
N LEU A 56 -7.81 9.89 11.54
CA LEU A 56 -7.18 9.20 12.66
C LEU A 56 -6.46 10.14 13.62
N ILE A 57 -5.99 11.31 13.16
CA ILE A 57 -5.40 12.34 14.04
C ILE A 57 -6.36 12.73 15.16
N SER A 58 -7.67 12.74 14.92
CA SER A 58 -8.68 13.04 15.94
C SER A 58 -8.78 12.01 17.07
N PHE A 59 -8.12 10.85 16.92
CA PHE A 59 -8.06 9.77 17.90
C PHE A 59 -6.72 9.70 18.64
N LYS A 60 -5.77 10.59 18.34
CA LYS A 60 -4.40 10.56 18.89
C LYS A 60 -4.35 10.58 20.43
N ASP A 61 -5.23 11.36 21.05
CA ASP A 61 -5.30 11.48 22.52
C ASP A 61 -5.92 10.25 23.21
N ARG A 62 -6.41 9.27 22.45
CA ARG A 62 -7.05 8.05 22.95
C ARG A 62 -6.19 6.80 22.77
N MET A 63 -4.96 6.97 22.29
CA MET A 63 -4.04 5.85 22.01
C MET A 63 -3.35 5.27 23.26
N SER A 64 -3.62 5.81 24.45
CA SER A 64 -3.04 5.32 25.70
C SER A 64 -3.67 4.01 26.22
N ASP A 65 -4.90 3.69 25.83
CA ASP A 65 -5.61 2.45 26.20
C ASP A 65 -6.27 1.83 24.96
N LEU A 66 -5.45 1.32 24.03
CA LEU A 66 -5.95 0.61 22.84
C LEU A 66 -6.38 -0.81 23.22
N SER A 67 -7.56 -1.25 22.76
CA SER A 67 -7.93 -2.66 22.85
C SER A 67 -7.00 -3.56 22.03
N SER A 68 -7.00 -4.85 22.38
CA SER A 68 -6.33 -5.90 21.61
C SER A 68 -6.75 -5.90 20.14
N GLU A 69 -8.03 -5.67 19.85
CA GLU A 69 -8.56 -5.61 18.48
C GLU A 69 -7.92 -4.49 17.66
N VAL A 70 -7.74 -3.30 18.24
CA VAL A 70 -7.03 -2.19 17.57
C VAL A 70 -5.55 -2.53 17.35
N ILE A 71 -4.91 -3.17 18.33
CA ILE A 71 -3.49 -3.57 18.23
C ILE A 71 -3.31 -4.61 17.13
N GLU A 72 -4.17 -5.62 17.07
CA GLU A 72 -4.18 -6.65 16.02
C GLU A 72 -4.35 -6.03 14.64
N GLU A 73 -5.31 -5.10 14.48
CA GLU A 73 -5.54 -4.44 13.20
C GLU A 73 -4.33 -3.60 12.74
N LEU A 74 -3.67 -2.90 13.68
CA LEU A 74 -2.43 -2.16 13.39
C LEU A 74 -1.27 -3.09 13.01
N ASP A 75 -1.17 -4.26 13.63
CA ASP A 75 -0.16 -5.26 13.29
C ASP A 75 -0.37 -5.82 11.88
N LEU A 76 -1.62 -6.15 11.52
CA LEU A 76 -1.97 -6.57 10.16
C LEU A 76 -1.60 -5.50 9.12
N ILE A 77 -1.90 -4.22 9.39
CA ILE A 77 -1.49 -3.12 8.51
C ILE A 77 0.04 -3.09 8.34
N LYS A 78 0.81 -3.21 9.43
CA LYS A 78 2.28 -3.24 9.37
C LYS A 78 2.79 -4.40 8.53
N GLN A 79 2.21 -5.58 8.68
CA GLN A 79 2.58 -6.76 7.89
C GLN A 79 2.33 -6.54 6.40
N VAL A 80 1.17 -5.99 6.03
CA VAL A 80 0.84 -5.67 4.63
C VAL A 80 1.81 -4.64 4.07
N VAL A 81 2.10 -3.55 4.80
CA VAL A 81 3.07 -2.52 4.37
C VAL A 81 4.47 -3.12 4.17
N ALA A 82 4.93 -3.97 5.08
CA ALA A 82 6.22 -4.63 4.95
C ALA A 82 6.29 -5.51 3.69
N ARG A 83 5.21 -6.23 3.37
CA ARG A 83 5.11 -7.01 2.13
C ARG A 83 5.14 -6.13 0.88
N ILE A 84 4.39 -5.03 0.86
CA ILE A 84 4.41 -4.07 -0.27
C ILE A 84 5.84 -3.60 -0.52
N LEU A 85 6.54 -3.14 0.52
CA LEU A 85 7.91 -2.63 0.39
C LEU A 85 8.90 -3.69 -0.12
N HIS A 86 8.75 -4.93 0.37
CA HIS A 86 9.60 -6.03 -0.05
C HIS A 86 9.41 -6.37 -1.54
N ILE A 87 8.16 -6.47 -1.99
CA ILE A 87 7.84 -6.82 -3.38
C ILE A 87 8.18 -5.66 -4.32
N ASP A 88 7.92 -4.42 -3.92
CA ASP A 88 8.31 -3.23 -4.68
C ASP A 88 9.83 -3.18 -4.90
N GLN A 89 10.63 -3.50 -3.86
CA GLN A 89 12.08 -3.60 -3.98
C GLN A 89 12.50 -4.65 -5.02
N ILE A 90 11.85 -5.82 -5.03
CA ILE A 90 12.10 -6.88 -6.02
C ILE A 90 11.75 -6.38 -7.42
N ASN A 91 10.57 -5.80 -7.61
CA ASN A 91 10.10 -5.26 -8.88
C ASN A 91 11.04 -4.19 -9.45
N GLN A 92 11.59 -3.32 -8.60
CA GLN A 92 12.57 -2.31 -9.00
C GLN A 92 13.88 -2.95 -9.50
N VAL A 93 14.37 -3.99 -8.83
CA VAL A 93 15.59 -4.71 -9.23
C VAL A 93 15.39 -5.42 -10.57
N GLU A 94 14.27 -6.13 -10.74
CA GLU A 94 13.96 -6.83 -11.99
C GLU A 94 13.79 -5.86 -13.16
N ARG A 95 13.15 -4.71 -12.94
CA ARG A 95 13.05 -3.67 -13.98
C ARG A 95 14.38 -3.06 -14.36
N LYS A 96 15.27 -2.80 -13.39
CA LYS A 96 16.63 -2.35 -13.69
C LYS A 96 17.37 -3.35 -14.57
N LYS A 97 17.21 -4.66 -14.33
CA LYS A 97 17.78 -5.69 -15.21
C LYS A 97 17.20 -5.60 -16.62
N GLN A 98 15.88 -5.55 -16.77
CA GLN A 98 15.24 -5.46 -18.10
C GLN A 98 15.73 -4.26 -18.91
N LEU A 99 15.87 -3.08 -18.29
CA LEU A 99 16.36 -1.86 -18.93
C LEU A 99 17.85 -1.91 -19.28
N CYS A 100 18.68 -2.56 -18.44
CA CYS A 100 20.12 -2.72 -18.72
C CYS A 100 20.41 -3.80 -19.79
N PHE A 101 19.46 -4.69 -20.06
CA PHE A 101 19.61 -5.79 -21.02
C PHE A 101 18.83 -5.60 -22.33
N GLU A 102 18.23 -4.45 -22.62
CA GLU A 102 17.72 -4.17 -23.97
C GLU A 102 18.90 -3.93 -24.94
N PRO A 103 19.22 -4.86 -25.87
CA PRO A 103 20.13 -4.53 -26.94
C PRO A 103 19.45 -3.46 -27.78
N LEU A 104 20.13 -2.34 -27.98
CA LEU A 104 19.80 -1.35 -29.00
C LEU A 104 19.65 -2.09 -30.35
N LYS A 105 18.42 -2.48 -30.71
CA LYS A 105 18.08 -2.88 -32.07
C LYS A 105 18.13 -1.60 -32.90
N LYS A 106 19.34 -1.19 -33.27
CA LYS A 106 19.57 -0.22 -34.33
C LYS A 106 19.05 -0.85 -35.62
N LYS A 107 17.93 -0.34 -36.11
CA LYS A 107 17.54 -0.46 -37.52
C LYS A 107 18.37 0.51 -38.35
#